data_AF-A0AAT9W2R6-F1
#
_entry.id   AF-A0AAT9W2R6-F1
#
_cell.length_a   1.000
_cell.length_b   1.000
_cell.length_c   1.000
_cell.angle_alpha   90.00
_cell.angle_beta   90.00
_cell.angle_gamma   90.00
#
_symmetry.space_group_name_H-M   'P 1'
#
loop_
_entity.id
_entity.type
_entity.pdbx_description
1 polymer ?
#
loop_
_entity_poly.entity_id
_entity_poly.type
_entity_poly.pdbx_seq_one_letter_code
_entity_poly.pdbx_strand_id
1 'polypeptide(L)'
;MVIPGENLHSQNVLATISSREIATLTGVTHGEVKRMVKSLETAHRLSQPVNANVYEREGEMRQEFLLNKRDSLLTVARLSPGFTAEMLDRWQEKEKLISLPDFTNPAAAARAWAEQYEKRQRAEALLALSAPKAAFFDSYVRVEESLGFRQICKMLRVKEPVFRSFLLERNIMQRVNGTLMPPQYHIDAGYFTVHGGVGENKRSWSQARFTAKGVEWVADLWAKQLSSLPVEMPRAERTEPKTPERSWF
;
A
#
# COMPACT_ATOMS: atom_id res chain seq x y z
N MET A 1 2.08 -6.58 -11.87
CA MET A 1 0.75 -5.94 -11.79
C MET A 1 0.87 -4.85 -10.74
N VAL A 2 0.96 -3.61 -11.20
CA VAL A 2 1.27 -2.44 -10.38
C VAL A 2 0.01 -2.08 -9.61
N ILE A 3 0.03 -2.22 -8.29
CA ILE A 3 -1.04 -1.73 -7.42
C ILE A 3 -0.75 -0.24 -7.25
N PRO A 4 -1.56 0.68 -7.79
CA PRO A 4 -1.41 2.09 -7.47
C PRO A 4 -1.65 2.22 -5.96
N GLY A 5 -0.65 2.73 -5.24
CA GLY A 5 -0.77 3.00 -3.83
C GLY A 5 -1.88 4.03 -3.61
N GLU A 6 -3.03 3.54 -3.15
CA GLU A 6 -4.06 4.39 -2.57
C GLU A 6 -3.46 4.99 -1.29
N ASN A 7 -2.91 6.17 -1.48
CA ASN A 7 -2.38 7.03 -0.45
C ASN A 7 -3.59 7.46 0.40
N LEU A 8 -3.88 6.71 1.46
CA LEU A 8 -4.82 7.07 2.52
C LEU A 8 -4.26 8.26 3.32
N HIS A 9 -4.13 9.41 2.65
CA HIS A 9 -4.21 10.67 3.35
C HIS A 9 -5.69 10.85 3.67
N SER A 10 -6.02 10.73 4.96
CA SER A 10 -7.19 11.39 5.56
C SER A 10 -7.05 12.89 5.32
N GLN A 11 -7.24 13.33 4.07
CA GLN A 11 -7.46 14.72 3.75
C GLN A 11 -8.83 15.03 4.34
N ASN A 12 -8.83 15.84 5.38
CA ASN A 12 -9.91 16.77 5.61
C ASN A 12 -10.34 17.25 4.21
N VAL A 13 -11.50 16.82 3.71
CA VAL A 13 -11.96 17.14 2.35
C VAL A 13 -12.33 18.61 2.39
N LEU A 14 -11.30 19.46 2.41
CA LEU A 14 -11.43 20.88 2.22
C LEU A 14 -11.95 20.99 0.80
N ALA A 15 -13.24 21.34 0.67
CA ALA A 15 -13.79 21.66 -0.63
C ALA A 15 -12.81 22.63 -1.30
N THR A 16 -12.41 22.26 -2.51
CA THR A 16 -11.63 23.11 -3.42
C THR A 16 -12.45 23.35 -4.68
N ILE A 17 -12.18 24.45 -5.36
CA ILE A 17 -12.67 24.72 -6.71
C ILE A 17 -11.47 24.86 -7.63
N SER A 18 -11.53 24.20 -8.78
CA SER A 18 -10.45 24.25 -9.77
C SER A 18 -10.47 25.58 -10.56
N SER A 19 -9.29 25.99 -11.01
CA SER A 19 -9.12 27.11 -11.96
C SER A 19 -9.92 26.95 -13.25
N ARG A 20 -10.24 25.72 -13.66
CA ARG A 20 -11.11 25.44 -14.81
C ARG A 20 -12.56 25.76 -14.51
N GLU A 21 -13.04 25.37 -13.33
CA GLU A 21 -14.38 25.70 -12.88
C GLU A 21 -14.58 27.22 -12.79
N ILE A 22 -13.57 27.96 -12.31
CA ILE A 22 -13.58 29.42 -12.31
C ILE A 22 -13.65 29.96 -13.75
N ALA A 23 -12.87 29.41 -14.67
CA ALA A 23 -12.93 29.79 -16.09
C ALA A 23 -14.32 29.55 -16.69
N THR A 24 -14.95 28.40 -16.40
CA THR A 24 -16.30 28.10 -16.86
C THR A 24 -17.36 29.02 -16.26
N LEU A 25 -17.20 29.42 -15.00
CA LEU A 25 -18.13 30.31 -14.31
C LEU A 25 -18.05 31.74 -14.84
N THR A 26 -16.83 32.24 -15.02
CA THR A 26 -16.58 33.65 -15.36
C THR A 26 -16.58 33.91 -16.88
N GLY A 27 -16.57 32.86 -17.69
CA GLY A 27 -16.42 32.95 -19.16
C GLY A 27 -15.02 33.33 -19.62
N VAL A 28 -14.07 33.48 -18.69
CA VAL A 28 -12.68 33.87 -18.95
C VAL A 28 -11.86 32.64 -19.35
N THR A 29 -10.79 32.83 -20.14
CA THR A 29 -9.96 31.69 -20.55
C THR A 29 -9.21 31.06 -19.37
N HIS A 30 -9.03 29.74 -19.39
CA HIS A 30 -8.29 29.04 -18.33
C HIS A 30 -6.87 29.56 -18.15
N GLY A 31 -6.23 30.00 -19.25
CA GLY A 31 -4.90 30.62 -19.21
C GLY A 31 -4.87 31.91 -18.40
N GLU A 32 -5.87 32.78 -18.55
CA GLU A 32 -5.98 34.04 -17.79
C GLU A 32 -6.24 33.78 -16.31
N VAL A 33 -7.12 32.83 -15.98
CA VAL A 33 -7.34 32.40 -14.59
C VAL A 33 -6.02 31.90 -13.97
N LYS A 34 -5.27 31.06 -14.68
CA LYS A 34 -3.97 30.55 -14.21
C LYS A 34 -2.95 31.66 -13.99
N ARG A 35 -2.88 32.65 -14.90
CA ARG A 35 -2.01 33.83 -14.74
C ARG A 35 -2.40 34.65 -13.51
N MET A 36 -3.69 34.85 -13.27
CA MET A 36 -4.19 35.58 -12.10
C MET A 36 -3.82 34.85 -10.81
N VAL A 37 -4.04 33.55 -10.74
CA VAL A 37 -3.66 32.73 -9.58
C VAL A 37 -2.15 32.83 -9.31
N LYS A 38 -1.31 32.70 -10.34
CA LYS A 38 0.15 32.83 -10.18
C LYS A 38 0.57 34.24 -9.75
N SER A 39 -0.11 35.28 -10.24
CA SER A 39 0.12 36.65 -9.81
C SER A 39 -0.23 36.85 -8.34
N LEU A 40 -1.38 36.32 -7.88
CA LEU A 40 -1.80 36.37 -6.48
C LEU A 40 -0.85 35.59 -5.56
N GLU A 41 -0.33 34.45 -6.03
CA GLU A 41 0.68 33.67 -5.33
C GLU A 41 1.99 34.47 -5.19
N THR A 42 2.49 35.05 -6.28
CA THR A 42 3.72 35.87 -6.28
C THR A 42 3.57 37.09 -5.38
N ALA A 43 2.38 37.69 -5.33
CA ALA A 43 2.05 38.80 -4.45
C ALA A 43 1.80 38.38 -2.98
N HIS A 44 1.93 37.10 -2.64
CA HIS A 44 1.68 36.55 -1.30
C HIS A 44 0.29 36.92 -0.75
N ARG A 45 -0.72 37.00 -1.64
CA ARG A 45 -2.11 37.34 -1.28
C ARG A 45 -2.97 36.10 -1.02
N LEU A 46 -2.54 34.94 -1.50
CA LEU A 46 -3.20 33.67 -1.28
C LEU A 46 -2.96 33.18 0.15
N SER A 47 -3.97 32.53 0.71
CA SER A 47 -3.90 31.99 2.07
C SER A 47 -3.00 30.75 2.19
N GLN A 48 -2.80 30.03 1.08
CA GLN A 48 -2.03 28.80 1.01
C GLN A 48 -1.25 28.74 -0.32
N PRO A 49 -0.14 27.97 -0.39
CA PRO A 49 0.55 27.73 -1.65
C PRO A 49 -0.39 27.05 -2.66
N VAL A 50 -0.24 27.37 -3.94
CA VAL A 50 -1.16 26.88 -4.96
C VAL A 50 -0.90 25.41 -5.23
N ASN A 51 -1.93 24.58 -5.01
CA ASN A 51 -1.86 23.16 -5.35
C ASN A 51 -2.13 22.97 -6.84
N ALA A 52 -1.14 22.48 -7.58
CA ALA A 52 -1.28 22.11 -8.99
C ALA A 52 -1.72 20.64 -9.10
N ASN A 53 -2.77 20.40 -9.87
CA ASN A 53 -3.24 19.08 -10.27
C ASN A 53 -3.04 18.90 -11.78
N VAL A 54 -2.84 17.67 -12.22
CA VAL A 54 -2.69 17.32 -13.64
C VAL A 54 -3.91 16.54 -14.09
N TYR A 55 -4.49 16.92 -15.23
CA TYR A 55 -5.62 16.25 -15.82
C TYR A 55 -5.37 16.00 -17.31
N GLU A 56 -5.97 14.95 -17.84
CA GLU A 56 -5.93 14.63 -19.26
C GLU A 56 -7.09 15.31 -19.98
N ARG A 57 -6.82 15.96 -21.11
CA ARG A 57 -7.84 16.47 -22.02
C ARG A 57 -7.37 16.28 -23.45
N GLU A 58 -8.18 15.58 -24.25
CA GLU A 58 -7.91 15.34 -25.68
C GLU A 58 -6.53 14.67 -25.91
N GLY A 59 -6.10 13.80 -24.99
CA GLY A 59 -4.80 13.11 -25.04
C GLY A 59 -3.60 13.94 -24.54
N GLU A 60 -3.82 15.19 -24.13
CA GLU A 60 -2.77 16.05 -23.55
C GLU A 60 -2.91 16.18 -22.03
N MET A 61 -1.79 16.05 -21.33
CA MET A 61 -1.71 16.32 -19.90
C MET A 61 -1.62 17.83 -19.64
N ARG A 62 -2.65 18.40 -19.02
CA ARG A 62 -2.73 19.83 -18.69
C ARG A 62 -2.79 20.04 -17.18
N GLN A 63 -2.29 21.19 -16.75
CA GLN A 63 -2.24 21.57 -15.33
C GLN A 63 -3.40 22.51 -14.97
N GLU A 64 -4.05 22.23 -13.85
CA GLU A 64 -5.03 23.09 -13.18
C GLU A 64 -4.59 23.43 -11.76
N PHE A 65 -5.04 24.56 -11.24
CA PHE A 65 -4.83 24.95 -9.85
C PHE A 65 -6.09 24.70 -9.02
N LEU A 66 -5.93 24.12 -7.83
CA LEU A 66 -6.98 23.91 -6.85
C LEU A 66 -6.93 25.00 -5.79
N LEU A 67 -8.03 25.72 -5.63
CA LEU A 67 -8.13 26.86 -4.72
C LEU A 67 -9.16 26.57 -3.62
N ASN A 68 -8.88 27.05 -2.41
CA ASN A 68 -9.85 27.04 -1.32
C ASN A 68 -10.91 28.14 -1.50
N LYS A 69 -11.91 28.17 -0.61
CA LYS A 69 -13.03 29.13 -0.68
C LYS A 69 -12.57 30.58 -0.77
N ARG A 70 -11.66 30.98 0.11
CA ARG A 70 -11.16 32.36 0.16
C ARG A 70 -10.39 32.72 -1.11
N ASP A 71 -9.45 31.89 -1.53
CA ASP A 71 -8.53 32.19 -2.62
C ASP A 71 -9.23 32.15 -3.98
N SER A 72 -10.22 31.28 -4.13
CA SER A 72 -11.06 31.23 -5.31
C SER A 72 -11.99 32.45 -5.42
N LEU A 73 -12.58 32.90 -4.31
CA LEU A 73 -13.35 34.16 -4.26
C LEU A 73 -12.46 35.37 -4.56
N LEU A 74 -11.26 35.43 -3.99
CA LEU A 74 -10.30 36.49 -4.28
C LEU A 74 -9.91 36.54 -5.76
N THR A 75 -9.73 35.37 -6.37
CA THR A 75 -9.40 35.24 -7.79
C THR A 75 -10.53 35.78 -8.65
N VAL A 76 -11.79 35.38 -8.37
CA VAL A 76 -12.97 35.89 -9.10
C VAL A 76 -13.15 37.39 -8.87
N ALA A 77 -13.02 37.87 -7.63
CA ALA A 77 -13.16 39.29 -7.31
C ALA A 77 -12.14 40.17 -8.03
N ARG A 78 -10.96 39.64 -8.37
CA ARG A 78 -9.93 40.39 -9.11
C ARG A 78 -10.05 40.25 -10.63
N LEU A 79 -10.51 39.10 -11.10
CA LEU A 79 -10.64 38.80 -12.53
C LEU A 79 -11.95 39.36 -13.12
N SER A 80 -13.06 39.09 -12.44
CA SER A 80 -14.41 39.38 -12.92
C SER A 80 -15.35 39.59 -11.72
N PRO A 81 -15.34 40.78 -11.10
CA PRO A 81 -16.10 41.05 -9.87
C PRO A 81 -17.60 40.75 -9.95
N GLY A 82 -18.20 40.86 -11.15
CA GLY A 82 -19.63 40.57 -11.38
C GLY A 82 -20.05 39.13 -11.05
N PHE A 83 -19.13 38.17 -11.11
CA PHE A 83 -19.40 36.75 -10.84
C PHE A 83 -19.14 36.34 -9.37
N THR A 84 -18.84 37.30 -8.49
CA THR A 84 -18.51 37.00 -7.08
C THR A 84 -19.69 36.37 -6.34
N ALA A 85 -20.92 36.84 -6.61
CA ALA A 85 -22.14 36.29 -6.01
C ALA A 85 -22.38 34.83 -6.47
N GLU A 86 -22.32 34.57 -7.77
CA GLU A 86 -22.48 33.22 -8.32
C GLU A 86 -21.40 32.25 -7.80
N MET A 87 -20.17 32.74 -7.63
CA MET A 87 -19.10 31.96 -7.04
C MET A 87 -19.38 31.62 -5.58
N LEU A 88 -19.94 32.57 -4.82
CA LEU A 88 -20.36 32.34 -3.44
C LEU A 88 -21.49 31.31 -3.36
N ASP A 89 -22.50 31.42 -4.22
CA ASP A 89 -23.62 30.46 -4.29
C ASP A 89 -23.14 29.05 -4.62
N ARG A 90 -22.21 28.93 -5.58
CA ARG A 90 -21.56 27.66 -5.92
C ARG A 90 -20.83 27.04 -4.72
N TRP A 91 -20.15 27.85 -3.92
CA TRP A 91 -19.50 27.39 -2.69
C TRP A 91 -20.50 26.92 -1.65
N GLN A 92 -21.60 27.67 -1.46
CA GLN A 92 -22.65 27.27 -0.52
C GLN A 92 -23.26 25.91 -0.93
N GLU A 93 -23.51 25.68 -2.21
CA GLU A 93 -24.01 24.39 -2.69
C GLU A 93 -23.00 23.26 -2.48
N LYS A 94 -21.71 23.53 -2.72
CA LYS A 94 -20.62 22.57 -2.49
C LYS A 94 -20.46 22.23 -1.01
N GLU A 95 -20.69 23.20 -0.12
CA GLU A 95 -20.68 22.99 1.33
C GLU A 95 -21.88 22.17 1.81
N LYS A 96 -23.06 22.30 1.20
CA LYS A 96 -24.21 21.43 1.51
C LYS A 96 -23.95 19.97 1.14
N LEU A 97 -23.25 19.72 0.03
CA LEU A 97 -22.88 18.38 -0.42
C LEU A 97 -21.87 17.71 0.52
N ILE A 98 -21.03 18.49 1.19
CA ILE A 98 -20.16 18.01 2.27
C ILE A 98 -20.99 18.06 3.55
N SER A 99 -21.91 17.10 3.68
CA SER A 99 -22.78 17.03 4.84
C SER A 99 -21.96 16.77 6.11
N LEU A 100 -21.63 17.82 6.83
CA LEU A 100 -21.41 17.70 8.26
C LEU A 100 -22.74 17.22 8.87
N PRO A 101 -22.74 16.18 9.72
CA PRO A 101 -23.95 15.79 10.42
C PRO A 101 -24.49 16.99 11.19
N ASP A 102 -25.79 17.21 11.11
CA ASP A 102 -26.46 18.29 11.82
C ASP A 102 -26.31 18.09 13.34
N PHE A 103 -25.37 18.83 13.94
CA PHE A 103 -25.12 18.79 15.38
C PHE A 103 -26.20 19.50 16.20
N THR A 104 -27.20 20.12 15.54
CA THR A 104 -28.34 20.75 16.21
C THR A 104 -29.28 19.70 16.84
N ASN A 105 -29.21 18.44 16.37
CA ASN A 105 -29.95 17.33 16.96
C ASN A 105 -29.01 16.33 17.66
N PRO A 106 -28.89 16.37 19.00
CA PRO A 106 -27.98 15.50 19.76
C PRO A 106 -28.27 14.00 19.56
N ALA A 107 -29.51 13.62 19.24
CA ALA A 107 -29.86 12.23 18.95
C ALA A 107 -29.31 11.75 17.60
N ALA A 108 -29.26 12.62 16.58
CA ALA A 108 -28.67 12.30 15.28
C ALA A 108 -27.14 12.20 15.38
N ALA A 109 -26.51 13.12 16.12
CA ALA A 109 -25.08 13.08 16.40
C ALA A 109 -24.65 11.80 17.14
N ALA A 110 -25.42 11.38 18.15
CA ALA A 110 -25.14 10.13 18.88
C ALA A 110 -25.24 8.88 17.98
N ARG A 111 -26.22 8.84 17.06
CA ARG A 111 -26.36 7.74 16.09
C ARG A 111 -25.19 7.69 15.10
N ALA A 112 -24.82 8.83 14.53
CA ALA A 112 -23.68 8.92 13.62
C ALA A 112 -22.36 8.50 14.31
N TRP A 113 -22.19 8.89 15.57
CA TRP A 113 -21.03 8.49 16.37
C TRP A 113 -21.01 6.97 16.61
N ALA A 114 -22.14 6.37 16.95
CA ALA A 114 -22.26 4.92 17.14
C ALA A 114 -21.92 4.14 15.85
N GLU A 115 -22.43 4.57 14.70
CA GLU A 115 -22.11 3.95 13.41
C GLU A 115 -20.62 4.05 13.07
N GLN A 116 -20.01 5.20 13.34
CA GLN A 116 -18.59 5.40 13.07
C GLN A 116 -17.72 4.55 14.02
N TYR A 117 -18.13 4.41 15.27
CA TYR A 117 -17.46 3.56 16.26
C TYR A 117 -17.54 2.08 15.86
N GLU A 118 -18.70 1.59 15.43
CA GLU A 118 -18.85 0.21 14.94
C GLU A 118 -17.99 -0.06 13.70
N LYS A 119 -17.97 0.86 12.74
CA LYS A 119 -17.12 0.75 11.54
C LYS A 119 -15.64 0.66 11.92
N ARG A 120 -15.22 1.51 12.86
CA ARG A 120 -13.84 1.50 13.38
C ARG A 120 -13.52 0.19 14.08
N GLN A 121 -14.40 -0.32 14.95
CA GLN A 121 -14.20 -1.61 15.61
C GLN A 121 -14.11 -2.77 14.62
N ARG A 122 -14.96 -2.80 13.58
CA ARG A 122 -14.89 -3.84 12.54
C ARG A 122 -13.56 -3.79 11.77
N ALA A 123 -13.08 -2.59 11.45
CA ALA A 123 -11.79 -2.41 10.80
C ALA A 123 -10.62 -2.83 11.71
N GLU A 124 -10.64 -2.44 12.98
CA GLU A 124 -9.66 -2.85 13.99
C GLU A 124 -9.68 -4.37 14.24
N ALA A 125 -10.85 -5.00 14.24
CA ALA A 125 -10.99 -6.46 14.36
C ALA A 125 -10.40 -7.19 13.14
N LEU A 126 -10.61 -6.68 11.93
CA LEU A 126 -9.95 -7.21 10.73
C LEU A 126 -8.42 -7.10 10.82
N LEU A 127 -7.92 -5.95 11.27
CA LEU A 127 -6.50 -5.72 11.47
C LEU A 127 -5.93 -6.64 12.55
N ALA A 128 -6.64 -6.85 13.66
CA ALA A 128 -6.22 -7.74 14.75
C ALA A 128 -6.11 -9.20 14.31
N LEU A 129 -6.97 -9.66 13.40
CA LEU A 129 -6.84 -11.00 12.79
C LEU A 129 -5.60 -11.12 11.89
N SER A 130 -5.15 -10.01 11.30
CA SER A 130 -3.93 -9.96 10.47
C SER A 130 -2.65 -9.64 11.27
N ALA A 131 -2.78 -9.06 12.47
CA ALA A 131 -1.68 -8.68 13.36
C ALA A 131 -0.69 -9.81 13.72
N PRO A 132 -1.11 -11.07 13.98
CA PRO A 132 -0.15 -12.13 14.27
C PRO A 132 0.68 -12.54 13.04
N LYS A 133 0.24 -12.22 11.81
CA LYS A 133 1.03 -12.44 10.60
C LYS A 133 2.10 -11.37 10.41
N ALA A 134 1.78 -10.09 10.70
CA ALA A 134 2.72 -8.97 10.55
C ALA A 134 3.80 -8.94 11.65
N ALA A 135 3.43 -9.19 12.91
CA ALA A 135 4.38 -9.19 14.03
C ALA A 135 5.41 -10.33 13.96
N PHE A 136 5.05 -11.44 13.29
CA PHE A 136 5.99 -12.52 12.98
C PHE A 136 7.06 -12.12 11.96
N PHE A 137 6.91 -11.03 11.21
CA PHE A 137 7.93 -10.57 10.26
C PHE A 137 8.79 -9.44 10.83
N ASP A 138 8.19 -8.48 11.54
CA ASP A 138 8.90 -7.32 12.11
C ASP A 138 9.98 -7.70 13.15
N SER A 139 9.77 -8.78 13.90
CA SER A 139 10.75 -9.27 14.89
C SER A 139 12.01 -9.89 14.27
N TYR A 140 12.03 -10.18 12.96
CA TYR A 140 13.12 -10.90 12.28
C TYR A 140 13.94 -10.05 11.31
N VAL A 141 13.51 -8.81 11.02
CA VAL A 141 14.27 -7.84 10.21
C VAL A 141 15.53 -7.34 10.94
N ARG A 142 15.69 -7.65 12.24
CA ARG A 142 16.89 -7.36 13.05
C ARG A 142 17.97 -8.45 13.05
N VAL A 143 17.98 -9.37 12.07
CA VAL A 143 19.12 -10.29 11.93
C VAL A 143 20.16 -9.64 11.02
N GLU A 144 21.25 -9.14 11.61
CA GLU A 144 22.40 -8.57 10.89
C GLU A 144 23.18 -9.62 10.06
N GLU A 145 22.95 -10.91 10.30
CA GLU A 145 23.62 -12.00 9.60
C GLU A 145 22.75 -12.66 8.52
N SER A 146 23.31 -12.79 7.33
CA SER A 146 22.67 -13.50 6.21
C SER A 146 22.31 -14.97 6.55
N LEU A 147 21.07 -15.36 6.30
CA LEU A 147 20.51 -16.65 6.73
C LEU A 147 20.74 -17.75 5.69
N GLY A 148 21.01 -18.97 6.17
CA GLY A 148 21.15 -20.16 5.33
C GLY A 148 19.82 -20.80 4.96
N PHE A 149 19.79 -21.58 3.88
CA PHE A 149 18.59 -22.26 3.37
C PHE A 149 17.82 -23.08 4.43
N ARG A 150 18.52 -23.89 5.23
CA ARG A 150 17.87 -24.70 6.29
C ARG A 150 17.27 -23.86 7.42
N GLN A 151 17.90 -22.74 7.75
CA GLN A 151 17.43 -21.84 8.80
C GLN A 151 16.07 -21.25 8.40
N ILE A 152 15.93 -20.85 7.13
CA ILE A 152 14.66 -20.33 6.60
C ILE A 152 13.58 -21.41 6.54
N CYS A 153 13.89 -22.63 6.11
CA CYS A 153 12.93 -23.74 6.14
C CYS A 153 12.42 -24.01 7.56
N LYS A 154 13.31 -24.00 8.56
CA LYS A 154 12.95 -24.17 9.97
C LYS A 154 12.08 -23.01 10.47
N MET A 155 12.38 -21.78 10.06
CA MET A 155 11.60 -20.59 10.43
C MET A 155 10.20 -20.60 9.83
N LEU A 156 10.07 -20.89 8.54
CA LEU A 156 8.79 -20.96 7.85
C LEU A 156 8.00 -22.24 8.19
N ARG A 157 8.58 -23.16 8.96
CA ARG A 157 8.05 -24.51 9.26
C ARG A 157 7.69 -25.30 8.00
N VAL A 158 8.51 -25.17 6.94
CA VAL A 158 8.30 -25.83 5.65
C VAL A 158 9.27 -26.99 5.48
N LYS A 159 8.81 -28.07 4.84
CA LYS A 159 9.67 -29.18 4.43
C LYS A 159 10.63 -28.72 3.34
N GLU A 160 11.94 -28.93 3.54
CA GLU A 160 13.00 -28.57 2.60
C GLU A 160 12.72 -28.91 1.11
N PRO A 161 12.20 -30.10 0.74
CA PRO A 161 11.92 -30.41 -0.66
C PRO A 161 10.82 -29.55 -1.28
N VAL A 162 9.80 -29.18 -0.51
CA VAL A 162 8.67 -28.36 -0.97
C VAL A 162 9.12 -26.91 -1.17
N PHE A 163 9.93 -26.40 -0.24
CA PHE A 163 10.50 -25.06 -0.39
C PHE A 163 11.49 -24.99 -1.56
N ARG A 164 12.24 -26.08 -1.81
CA ARG A 164 13.16 -26.19 -2.95
C ARG A 164 12.42 -26.20 -4.29
N SER A 165 11.31 -26.94 -4.43
CA SER A 165 10.54 -26.93 -5.67
C SER A 165 9.94 -25.55 -5.93
N PHE A 166 9.42 -24.89 -4.90
CA PHE A 166 8.88 -23.53 -5.00
C PHE A 166 9.89 -22.51 -5.53
N LEU A 167 11.12 -22.50 -5.01
CA LEU A 167 12.15 -21.58 -5.48
C LEU A 167 12.59 -21.87 -6.93
N LEU A 168 12.56 -23.14 -7.35
CA LEU A 168 12.88 -23.54 -8.72
C LEU A 168 11.76 -23.18 -9.70
N GLU A 169 10.50 -23.45 -9.34
CA GLU A 169 9.32 -23.16 -10.16
C GLU A 169 9.16 -21.66 -10.44
N ARG A 170 9.48 -20.82 -9.45
CA ARG A 170 9.42 -19.36 -9.59
C ARG A 170 10.72 -18.74 -10.13
N ASN A 171 11.70 -19.56 -10.52
CA ASN A 171 13.01 -19.12 -11.03
C ASN A 171 13.75 -18.16 -10.07
N ILE A 172 13.54 -18.34 -8.76
CA ILE A 172 14.20 -17.55 -7.70
C ILE A 172 15.59 -18.11 -7.42
N MET A 173 15.76 -19.43 -7.55
CA MET A 173 17.04 -20.12 -7.52
C MET A 173 17.15 -21.10 -8.67
N GLN A 174 18.36 -21.31 -9.15
CA GLN A 174 18.71 -22.26 -10.20
C GLN A 174 19.69 -23.30 -9.67
N ARG A 175 19.69 -24.49 -10.30
CA ARG A 175 20.69 -25.52 -10.01
C ARG A 175 21.94 -25.25 -10.85
N VAL A 176 23.02 -24.84 -10.20
CA VAL A 176 24.33 -24.69 -10.83
C VAL A 176 25.29 -25.65 -10.12
N ASN A 177 25.88 -26.59 -10.87
CA ASN A 177 26.82 -27.60 -10.34
C ASN A 177 26.29 -28.35 -9.10
N GLY A 178 25.00 -28.70 -9.08
CA GLY A 178 24.34 -29.41 -7.97
C GLY A 178 24.00 -28.55 -6.75
N THR A 179 24.41 -27.28 -6.73
CA THR A 179 24.12 -26.32 -5.66
C THR A 179 23.03 -25.34 -6.08
N LEU A 180 22.18 -24.91 -5.13
CA LEU A 180 21.15 -23.91 -5.37
C LEU A 180 21.78 -22.53 -5.35
N MET A 181 21.73 -21.83 -6.48
CA MET A 181 22.30 -20.48 -6.64
C MET A 181 21.23 -19.51 -7.18
N PRO A 182 21.12 -18.30 -6.62
CA PRO A 182 20.22 -17.28 -7.14
C PRO A 182 20.75 -16.72 -8.46
N PRO A 183 19.87 -16.38 -9.43
CA PRO A 183 20.22 -15.59 -10.60
C PRO A 183 20.85 -14.23 -10.23
N GLN A 184 21.73 -13.72 -11.07
CA GLN A 184 22.47 -12.48 -10.82
C GLN A 184 21.56 -11.27 -10.57
N TYR A 185 20.43 -11.19 -11.27
CA TYR A 185 19.40 -10.15 -11.04
C TYR A 185 18.91 -10.08 -9.58
N HIS A 186 18.76 -11.22 -8.90
CA HIS A 186 18.32 -11.25 -7.50
C HIS A 186 19.45 -10.94 -6.50
N ILE A 187 20.71 -11.12 -6.92
CA ILE A 187 21.89 -10.69 -6.16
C ILE A 187 22.04 -9.17 -6.26
N ASP A 188 21.92 -8.61 -7.46
CA ASP A 188 22.01 -7.16 -7.72
C ASP A 188 20.88 -6.39 -7.01
N ALA A 189 19.69 -7.00 -6.91
CA ALA A 189 18.57 -6.47 -6.14
C ALA A 189 18.77 -6.56 -4.61
N GLY A 190 19.85 -7.18 -4.13
CA GLY A 190 20.21 -7.26 -2.71
C GLY A 190 19.42 -8.28 -1.90
N TYR A 191 18.71 -9.21 -2.54
CA TYR A 191 17.95 -10.27 -1.85
C TYR A 191 18.83 -11.44 -1.39
N PHE A 192 19.95 -11.67 -2.06
CA PHE A 192 20.86 -12.77 -1.75
C PHE A 192 22.31 -12.32 -1.71
N THR A 193 23.10 -12.96 -0.86
CA THR A 193 24.55 -12.86 -0.83
C THR A 193 25.16 -14.24 -1.08
N VAL A 194 26.20 -14.32 -1.92
CA VAL A 194 26.91 -15.58 -2.14
C VAL A 194 28.17 -15.56 -1.30
N HIS A 195 28.21 -16.41 -0.26
CA HIS A 195 29.41 -16.61 0.52
C HIS A 195 30.18 -17.79 -0.06
N GLY A 196 31.42 -17.54 -0.46
CA GLY A 196 32.36 -18.56 -0.91
C GLY A 196 33.58 -18.64 0.00
N GLY A 197 34.10 -19.85 0.19
CA GLY A 197 35.32 -20.11 0.94
C GLY A 197 36.06 -21.32 0.42
N VAL A 198 37.32 -21.47 0.76
CA VAL A 198 38.09 -22.70 0.52
C VAL A 198 38.01 -23.52 1.79
N GLY A 199 37.33 -24.68 1.72
CA GLY A 199 37.28 -25.60 2.85
C GLY A 199 38.65 -26.25 3.10
N GLU A 200 38.87 -26.80 4.29
CA GLU A 200 40.12 -27.52 4.65
C GLU A 200 40.53 -28.59 3.61
N ASN A 201 39.55 -29.15 2.89
CA ASN A 201 39.75 -30.12 1.80
C ASN A 201 40.20 -29.51 0.46
N LYS A 202 40.71 -28.26 0.42
CA LYS A 202 41.14 -27.51 -0.78
C LYS A 202 40.09 -27.38 -1.89
N ARG A 203 38.81 -27.67 -1.60
CA ARG A 203 37.69 -27.44 -2.52
C ARG A 203 37.03 -26.10 -2.19
N SER A 204 36.86 -25.26 -3.21
CA SER A 204 36.07 -24.04 -3.12
C SER A 204 34.60 -24.41 -2.97
N TRP A 205 33.95 -23.92 -1.92
CA TRP A 205 32.51 -24.00 -1.74
C TRP A 205 31.91 -22.61 -1.93
N SER A 206 30.74 -22.55 -2.57
CA SER A 206 29.97 -21.33 -2.75
C SER A 206 28.54 -21.62 -2.33
N GLN A 207 28.02 -20.90 -1.35
CA GLN A 207 26.68 -21.07 -0.84
C GLN A 207 25.93 -19.74 -0.82
N ALA A 208 24.73 -19.73 -1.39
CA ALA A 208 23.83 -18.59 -1.30
C ALA A 208 23.24 -18.47 0.10
N ARG A 209 23.22 -17.24 0.62
CA ARG A 209 22.54 -16.83 1.84
C ARG A 209 21.52 -15.75 1.52
N PHE A 210 20.51 -15.65 2.35
CA PHE A 210 19.40 -14.72 2.18
C PHE A 210 19.65 -13.52 3.08
N THR A 211 19.50 -12.33 2.53
CA THR A 211 19.54 -11.08 3.32
C THR A 211 18.20 -10.87 4.02
N ALA A 212 18.12 -9.94 4.97
CA ALA A 212 16.86 -9.57 5.62
C ALA A 212 15.76 -9.23 4.58
N LYS A 213 16.12 -8.45 3.55
CA LYS A 213 15.23 -8.12 2.42
C LYS A 213 14.82 -9.35 1.61
N GLY A 214 15.74 -10.28 1.39
CA GLY A 214 15.47 -11.53 0.68
C GLY A 214 14.52 -12.45 1.43
N VAL A 215 14.65 -12.53 2.76
CA VAL A 215 13.76 -13.33 3.61
C VAL A 215 12.35 -12.77 3.61
N GLU A 216 12.19 -11.46 3.78
CA GLU A 216 10.89 -10.78 3.70
C GLU A 216 10.21 -11.05 2.35
N TRP A 217 10.95 -10.84 1.25
CA TRP A 217 10.44 -11.04 -0.09
C TRP A 217 10.02 -12.50 -0.36
N VAL A 218 10.87 -13.48 0.00
CA VAL A 218 10.56 -14.90 -0.21
C VAL A 218 9.41 -15.36 0.69
N ALA A 219 9.34 -14.87 1.92
CA ALA A 219 8.28 -15.23 2.84
C ALA A 219 6.92 -14.65 2.41
N ASP A 220 6.88 -13.42 1.90
CA ASP A 220 5.67 -12.82 1.31
C ASP A 220 5.18 -13.61 0.10
N LEU A 221 6.10 -14.02 -0.79
CA LEU A 221 5.77 -14.86 -1.93
C LEU A 221 5.25 -16.23 -1.51
N TRP A 222 5.84 -16.80 -0.46
CA TRP A 222 5.38 -18.07 0.11
C TRP A 222 4.01 -17.95 0.77
N ALA A 223 3.74 -16.87 1.50
CA ALA A 223 2.44 -16.59 2.10
C ALA A 223 1.35 -16.42 1.03
N LYS A 224 1.67 -15.73 -0.08
CA LYS A 224 0.77 -15.63 -1.25
C LYS A 224 0.49 -17.00 -1.85
N GLN A 225 1.50 -17.85 -2.01
CA GLN A 225 1.31 -19.22 -2.48
C GLN A 225 0.38 -20.02 -1.57
N LEU A 226 0.58 -19.96 -0.25
CA LEU A 226 -0.30 -20.62 0.71
C LEU A 226 -1.74 -20.09 0.67
N SER A 227 -1.94 -18.78 0.47
CA SER A 227 -3.28 -18.20 0.33
C SER A 227 -3.99 -18.59 -0.97
N SER A 228 -3.21 -18.93 -2.02
CA SER A 228 -3.73 -19.39 -3.31
C SER A 228 -3.95 -20.90 -3.38
N LEU A 229 -3.37 -21.66 -2.47
CA LEU A 229 -3.61 -23.10 -2.36
C LEU A 229 -4.93 -23.33 -1.62
N PRO A 230 -5.84 -24.18 -2.13
CA PRO A 230 -7.00 -24.59 -1.36
C PRO A 230 -6.52 -25.20 -0.03
N VAL A 231 -7.14 -24.78 1.07
CA VAL A 231 -6.86 -25.29 2.41
C VAL A 231 -7.09 -26.80 2.41
N GLU A 232 -6.02 -27.58 2.31
CA GLU A 232 -6.09 -29.02 2.47
C GLU A 232 -6.31 -29.27 3.96
N MET A 233 -7.56 -29.58 4.31
CA MET A 233 -7.96 -30.01 5.66
C MET A 233 -7.03 -31.15 6.11
N PRO A 234 -6.58 -31.17 7.37
CA PRO A 234 -5.74 -32.25 7.87
C PRO A 234 -6.43 -33.59 7.58
N ARG A 235 -5.74 -34.46 6.82
CA ARG A 235 -6.20 -35.82 6.56
C ARG A 235 -6.42 -36.46 7.94
N ALA A 236 -7.68 -36.83 8.24
CA ALA A 236 -8.03 -37.43 9.52
C ALA A 236 -7.02 -38.53 9.85
N GLU A 237 -6.49 -38.49 11.08
CA GLU A 237 -5.54 -39.47 11.59
C GLU A 237 -6.08 -40.86 11.24
N ARG A 238 -5.29 -41.61 10.48
CA ARG A 238 -5.57 -43.02 10.19
C ARG A 238 -5.46 -43.73 11.53
N THR A 239 -6.57 -43.90 12.22
CA THR A 239 -6.65 -44.76 13.40
C THR A 239 -6.24 -46.16 12.97
N GLU A 240 -5.01 -46.54 13.31
CA GLU A 240 -4.55 -47.91 13.16
C GLU A 240 -5.49 -48.82 13.97
N PRO A 241 -6.05 -49.88 13.38
CA PRO A 241 -6.81 -50.84 14.16
C PRO A 241 -5.85 -51.52 15.15
N LYS A 242 -6.08 -51.27 16.44
CA LYS A 242 -5.46 -51.98 17.56
C LYS A 242 -5.55 -53.49 17.27
N THR A 243 -4.41 -54.13 17.07
CA THR A 243 -4.33 -55.59 16.94
C THR A 243 -4.80 -56.20 18.26
N PRO A 244 -5.80 -57.10 18.28
CA PRO A 244 -6.17 -57.76 19.53
C PRO A 244 -5.02 -58.66 19.97
N GLU A 245 -4.56 -58.45 21.20
CA GLU A 245 -3.58 -59.29 21.88
C GLU A 245 -4.09 -60.74 21.89
N ARG A 246 -3.35 -61.62 21.20
CA ARG A 246 -3.52 -63.07 21.34
C ARG A 246 -2.97 -63.46 22.71
N SER A 247 -3.88 -63.63 23.67
CA SER A 247 -3.63 -64.39 24.91
C SER A 247 -3.13 -65.79 24.54
N TRP A 248 -1.93 -66.12 25.00
CA TRP A 248 -1.43 -67.48 25.08
C TRP A 248 -0.98 -67.71 26.53
N PHE A 249 -1.81 -68.51 27.23
CA PHE A 249 -1.69 -68.98 28.62
C PHE A 249 -2.03 -67.99 29.72
#